data_AF-A0A0Q4RD94-F1
#
_entry.id   AF-A0A0Q4RD94-F1
#
_cell.length_a   1.000
_cell.length_b   1.000
_cell.length_c   1.000
_cell.angle_alpha   90.00
_cell.angle_beta   90.00
_cell.angle_gamma   90.00
#
_symmetry.space_group_name_H-M   'P 1'
#
loop_
_entity.id
_entity.type
_entity.pdbx_description
1 polymer ?
#
loop_
_entity_poly.entity_id
_entity_poly.type
_entity_poly.pdbx_seq_one_letter_code
_entity_poly.pdbx_strand_id
1 'polypeptide(L)'
;MKWIVAALFIWAAWHYLRPKPKQRVVTDEAEARSILGIDSSANADAIRSAHRRLIASVHPDRGGSTDLTRRVNAARDLLLKRAR
;
A
#
# COMPACT_ATOMS: atom_id res chain seq x y z
N MET A 1 -24.62 -36.69 -14.71
CA MET A 1 -23.32 -36.34 -15.35
C MET A 1 -23.21 -34.87 -15.75
N LYS A 2 -24.14 -34.29 -16.52
CA LYS A 2 -24.06 -32.91 -17.06
C LYS A 2 -23.94 -31.80 -16.00
N TRP A 3 -24.63 -31.94 -14.86
CA TRP A 3 -24.62 -30.95 -13.77
C TRP A 3 -23.28 -30.87 -13.02
N ILE A 4 -22.50 -31.94 -12.98
CA ILE A 4 -21.18 -31.96 -12.32
C ILE A 4 -20.18 -31.13 -13.12
N VAL A 5 -20.22 -31.26 -14.46
CA VAL A 5 -19.38 -30.47 -15.36
C VAL A 5 -19.73 -28.99 -15.27
N ALA A 6 -21.03 -28.65 -15.25
CA ALA A 6 -21.48 -27.28 -15.06
C ALA A 6 -21.02 -26.70 -13.69
N ALA A 7 -21.12 -27.49 -12.61
CA ALA A 7 -20.66 -27.07 -11.29
C ALA A 7 -19.13 -26.85 -11.24
N LEU A 8 -18.35 -27.69 -11.92
CA LEU A 8 -16.89 -27.52 -12.03
C LEU A 8 -16.51 -26.25 -12.81
N PHE A 9 -17.22 -25.93 -13.91
CA PHE A 9 -17.01 -24.69 -14.64
C PHE A 9 -17.37 -23.45 -13.81
N ILE A 10 -18.48 -23.49 -13.07
CA ILE A 10 -18.86 -22.40 -12.17
C ILE A 10 -17.82 -22.24 -11.06
N TRP A 11 -17.36 -23.34 -10.43
CA TRP A 11 -16.34 -23.31 -9.39
C TRP A 11 -15.02 -22.76 -9.91
N ALA A 12 -14.56 -23.22 -11.08
CA ALA A 12 -13.33 -22.73 -11.71
C ALA A 12 -13.44 -21.25 -12.09
N ALA A 13 -14.58 -20.84 -12.67
CA ALA A 13 -14.85 -19.45 -12.98
C ALA A 13 -14.87 -18.58 -11.72
N TRP A 14 -15.52 -19.03 -10.64
CA TRP A 14 -15.55 -18.32 -9.37
C TRP A 14 -14.17 -18.19 -8.74
N HIS A 15 -13.30 -19.18 -8.91
CA HIS A 15 -11.94 -19.14 -8.39
C HIS A 15 -11.02 -18.24 -9.22
N TYR A 16 -11.22 -18.19 -10.54
CA TYR A 16 -10.41 -17.38 -11.46
C TYR A 16 -10.85 -15.91 -11.57
N LEU A 17 -12.13 -15.62 -11.39
CA LEU A 17 -12.68 -14.26 -11.53
C LEU A 17 -12.71 -13.48 -10.21
N ARG A 18 -12.09 -13.97 -9.13
CA ARG A 18 -12.04 -13.24 -7.86
C ARG A 18 -11.35 -11.88 -8.07
N PRO A 19 -12.05 -10.75 -7.87
CA PRO A 19 -11.42 -9.44 -8.01
C PRO A 19 -10.30 -9.32 -6.97
N LYS A 20 -9.16 -8.77 -7.38
CA LYS A 20 -8.08 -8.45 -6.44
C LYS A 20 -8.63 -7.48 -5.38
N PRO A 21 -8.34 -7.69 -4.08
CA PRO A 21 -8.84 -6.82 -3.02
C PRO A 21 -8.44 -5.37 -3.31
N LYS A 22 -9.40 -4.45 -3.16
CA LYS A 22 -9.20 -3.02 -3.41
C LYS A 22 -8.17 -2.49 -2.43
N GLN A 23 -6.98 -2.13 -2.93
CA GLN A 23 -5.89 -1.66 -2.08
C GLN A 23 -6.27 -0.32 -1.45
N ARG A 24 -6.01 -0.19 -0.14
CA ARG A 24 -6.28 1.03 0.61
C ARG A 24 -5.28 2.11 0.19
N VAL A 25 -5.79 3.20 -0.36
CA VAL A 25 -5.00 4.37 -0.78
C VAL A 25 -4.86 5.30 0.43
N VAL A 26 -3.64 5.79 0.68
CA VAL A 26 -3.39 6.78 1.73
C VAL A 26 -3.87 8.14 1.24
N THR A 27 -4.95 8.67 1.84
CA THR A 27 -5.54 9.97 1.46
C THR A 27 -5.55 10.99 2.60
N ASP A 28 -5.43 10.51 3.83
CA ASP A 28 -5.39 11.31 5.05
C ASP A 28 -3.95 11.69 5.41
N GLU A 29 -3.72 12.95 5.78
CA GLU A 29 -2.41 13.43 6.19
C GLU A 29 -1.98 12.87 7.55
N ALA A 30 -2.93 12.72 8.48
CA ALA A 30 -2.61 12.19 9.81
C ALA A 30 -2.15 10.73 9.69
N GLU A 31 -2.86 9.92 8.90
CA GLU A 31 -2.43 8.58 8.51
C GLU A 31 -1.05 8.59 7.83
N ALA A 32 -0.82 9.48 6.86
CA ALA A 32 0.47 9.55 6.17
C ALA A 32 1.64 9.92 7.11
N ARG A 33 1.42 10.86 8.03
CA ARG A 33 2.42 11.23 9.06
C ARG A 33 2.68 10.09 10.03
N SER A 34 1.62 9.37 10.44
CA SER A 34 1.74 8.17 11.27
C SER A 34 2.54 7.07 10.56
N ILE A 35 2.28 6.81 9.28
CA ILE A 35 3.03 5.85 8.47
C ILE A 35 4.53 6.22 8.42
N LEU A 36 4.86 7.50 8.26
CA LEU A 36 6.25 7.95 8.23
C LEU A 36 6.88 8.11 9.62
N GLY A 37 6.10 8.03 10.70
CA GLY A 37 6.56 8.25 12.07
C GLY A 37 7.07 9.68 12.31
N ILE A 38 6.37 10.68 11.75
CA ILE A 38 6.73 12.10 11.88
C ILE A 38 5.60 12.92 12.48
N ASP A 39 5.95 14.04 13.09
CA ASP A 39 5.00 14.96 13.71
C ASP A 39 4.25 15.83 12.67
N SER A 40 3.12 16.39 13.10
CA SER A 40 2.36 17.43 12.37
C SER A 40 3.22 18.60 11.86
N SER A 41 4.21 19.01 12.66
CA SER A 41 5.14 20.12 12.42
C SER A 41 6.31 19.79 11.48
N ALA A 42 6.44 18.54 11.03
CA ALA A 42 7.53 18.11 10.18
C ALA A 42 7.52 18.80 8.80
N ASN A 43 8.67 19.36 8.40
CA ASN A 43 8.84 20.01 7.11
C ASN A 43 9.15 19.00 5.97
N ALA A 44 9.25 19.51 4.73
CA ALA A 44 9.52 18.70 3.55
C ALA A 44 10.81 17.86 3.66
N ASP A 45 11.85 18.38 4.30
CA ASP A 45 13.12 17.64 4.47
C ASP A 45 13.00 16.51 5.49
N ALA A 46 12.27 16.74 6.58
CA ALA A 46 11.94 15.70 7.55
C ALA A 46 11.13 14.57 6.90
N ILE A 47 10.15 14.90 6.05
CA ILE A 47 9.37 13.93 5.27
C ILE A 47 10.29 13.07 4.39
N ARG A 48 11.17 13.68 3.59
CA ARG A 48 12.11 12.95 2.72
C ARG A 48 13.07 12.07 3.52
N SER A 49 13.57 12.59 4.64
CA SER A 49 14.50 11.88 5.51
C SER A 49 13.86 10.65 6.15
N ALA A 50 12.65 10.80 6.73
CA ALA A 50 11.88 9.70 7.30
C ALA A 50 11.57 8.64 6.24
N HIS A 51 11.13 9.07 5.06
CA HIS A 51 10.84 8.18 3.94
C HIS A 51 12.06 7.31 3.55
N ARG A 52 13.26 7.91 3.41
CA ARG A 52 14.47 7.14 3.06
C ARG A 52 14.82 6.09 4.11
N ARG A 53 14.75 6.45 5.40
CA ARG A 53 15.00 5.49 6.49
C ARG A 53 14.00 4.35 6.47
N LEU A 54 12.72 4.66 6.27
CA LEU A 54 11.66 3.67 6.29
C LEU A 54 11.71 2.75 5.06
N ILE A 55 11.94 3.28 3.85
CA ILE A 55 12.10 2.46 2.64
C ILE A 55 13.26 1.48 2.79
N ALA A 56 14.39 1.91 3.37
CA ALA A 56 15.52 1.02 3.59
C ALA A 56 15.14 -0.21 4.44
N SER A 57 14.22 -0.07 5.40
CA SER A 57 13.76 -1.17 6.25
C SER A 57 12.58 -1.97 5.68
N VAL A 58 11.66 -1.33 4.94
CA VAL A 58 10.43 -2.00 4.46
C VAL A 58 10.54 -2.62 3.06
N HIS A 59 11.68 -2.44 2.39
CA HIS A 59 11.87 -2.93 1.01
C HIS A 59 11.79 -4.46 0.93
N PRO A 60 11.12 -5.03 -0.09
CA PRO A 60 11.01 -6.48 -0.27
C PRO A 60 12.36 -7.21 -0.36
N ASP A 61 13.37 -6.59 -0.97
CA ASP A 61 14.72 -7.16 -1.08
C ASP A 61 15.40 -7.38 0.28
N ARG A 62 14.91 -6.75 1.35
CA ARG A 62 15.39 -6.93 2.72
C ARG A 62 14.40 -7.70 3.60
N GLY A 63 13.48 -8.45 3.00
CA GLY A 63 12.43 -9.19 3.71
C GLY A 63 11.22 -8.35 4.11
N GLY A 64 11.11 -7.12 3.58
CA GLY A 64 9.93 -6.27 3.76
C GLY A 64 8.77 -6.65 2.84
N SER A 65 7.73 -5.81 2.82
CA SER A 65 6.51 -6.05 2.04
C SER A 65 6.34 -5.01 0.93
N THR A 66 6.00 -5.47 -0.27
CA THR A 66 5.62 -4.61 -1.40
C THR A 66 4.45 -3.70 -1.04
N ASP A 67 3.48 -4.22 -0.27
CA ASP A 67 2.32 -3.44 0.17
C ASP A 67 2.70 -2.37 1.21
N LEU A 68 3.65 -2.67 2.09
CA LEU A 68 4.16 -1.68 3.04
C LEU A 68 4.97 -0.61 2.32
N THR A 69 5.88 -1.00 1.42
CA THR A 69 6.66 -0.09 0.59
C THR A 69 5.75 0.87 -0.19
N ARG A 70 4.67 0.34 -0.79
CA ARG A 70 3.68 1.16 -1.52
C ARG A 70 2.99 2.17 -0.60
N ARG A 71 2.60 1.77 0.61
CA ARG A 71 1.98 2.67 1.61
C ARG A 71 2.94 3.78 2.05
N VAL A 72 4.22 3.45 2.25
CA VAL A 72 5.26 4.43 2.60
C VAL A 72 5.52 5.42 1.46
N ASN A 73 5.53 4.96 0.21
CA ASN A 73 5.61 5.83 -0.97
C ASN A 73 4.40 6.77 -1.07
N ALA A 74 3.19 6.23 -0.93
CA ALA A 74 1.96 7.01 -1.00
C ALA A 74 1.88 8.08 0.10
N ALA A 75 2.32 7.75 1.33
CA ALA A 75 2.38 8.70 2.44
C ALA A 75 3.33 9.88 2.13
N ARG A 76 4.53 9.60 1.61
CA ARG A 76 5.46 10.65 1.17
C ARG A 76 4.83 11.55 0.12
N ASP A 77 4.27 10.96 -0.93
CA ASP A 77 3.74 11.71 -2.07
C ASP A 77 2.59 12.62 -1.67
N LEU A 78 1.70 12.14 -0.79
CA LEU A 78 0.61 12.92 -0.24
C LEU A 78 1.11 14.15 0.53
N LEU A 79 2.07 13.94 1.44
CA LEU A 79 2.58 15.02 2.29
C LEU A 79 3.41 16.04 1.52
N LEU A 80 4.25 15.59 0.57
CA LEU A 80 5.00 16.51 -0.29
C LEU A 80 4.08 17.30 -1.23
N LYS A 81 2.99 16.71 -1.71
CA LYS A 81 1.99 17.42 -2.51
C LYS A 81 1.30 18.53 -1.72
N ARG A 82 1.06 18.33 -0.42
CA ARG A 82 0.40 19.30 0.46
C ARG A 82 1.34 20.32 1.10
N ALA A 83 2.63 20.00 1.19
CA ALA A 83 3.67 20.93 1.64
C ALA A 83 4.16 21.89 0.53
N ARG A 84 3.59 21.80 -0.67
CA ARG A 84 3.86 22.67 -1.81
C ARG A 84 2.84 23.81 -1.86
#